data_AF-A0A816A2Q0-F1
#
_entry.id   AF-A0A816A2Q0-F1
#
_cell.length_a   1.000
_cell.length_b   1.000
_cell.length_c   1.000
_cell.angle_alpha   90.00
_cell.angle_beta   90.00
_cell.angle_gamma   90.00
#
_symmetry.space_group_name_H-M   'P 1'
#
loop_
_entity.id
_entity.type
_entity.pdbx_description
1 polymer ?
#
loop_
_entity_poly.entity_id
_entity_poly.type
_entity_poly.pdbx_seq_one_letter_code
_entity_poly.pdbx_strand_id
1 'polypeptide(L)'
;EPYSLVSLSNDIDNSLIYCVRGCRPYFSATATQEILDEFRPYLCPFDSAFSDTMRIFELFLPVHLPPGLHDQGFKLWLTEFMGIWESVYSNPVWELNMINLFSLLAWCNIGHIDWEPWLPRIFTRVLKSFTLPVGKIQVSLQQYRYSMSSVTTWIVAMLGNGSTCLQYLQDLFTAIKSFYHPSNSGKFQQELINFLSKLSQAFVDRVHLERKANPIWYFIPPESYRLTEQNITDFVNCVKECAFIAIFTKAHLKEAAKACQYLSMLRPELIVPPIVEKLFSSIDSMSEPHRFTSIMTCLASVARQIVRQTPEFSQGQTYVLPLLMAVLP
;
A
#
# COMPACT_ATOMS: atom_id res chain seq x y z
N GLU A 1 14.43 30.23 32.46
CA GLU A 1 13.06 29.93 31.99
C GLU A 1 12.73 28.47 32.31
N PRO A 2 11.51 28.15 32.78
CA PRO A 2 11.21 26.88 33.43
C PRO A 2 10.90 25.79 32.39
N TYR A 3 11.93 25.24 31.77
CA TYR A 3 11.81 24.12 30.82
C TYR A 3 11.71 22.77 31.56
N SER A 4 10.59 22.48 32.23
CA SER A 4 10.25 21.11 32.72
C SER A 4 8.92 20.97 33.48
N LEU A 5 7.99 21.94 33.42
CA LEU A 5 6.80 21.93 34.30
C LEU A 5 5.58 21.15 33.79
N VAL A 6 5.63 20.54 32.61
CA VAL A 6 4.51 19.75 32.08
C VAL A 6 4.92 18.29 31.96
N SER A 7 4.57 17.49 32.97
CA SER A 7 4.64 16.02 32.87
C SER A 7 3.38 15.54 32.15
N LEU A 8 3.52 15.30 30.85
CA LEU A 8 2.48 14.67 30.06
C LEU A 8 2.64 13.15 30.12
N SER A 9 1.52 12.42 30.10
CA SER A 9 1.55 10.97 29.93
C SER A 9 2.21 10.62 28.61
N ASN A 10 3.02 9.56 28.58
CA ASN A 10 3.68 9.07 27.36
C ASN A 10 2.69 8.75 26.22
N ASP A 11 1.41 8.51 26.54
CA ASP A 11 0.37 8.15 25.57
C ASP A 11 -0.48 9.34 25.09
N ILE A 12 -0.25 10.55 25.61
CA ILE A 12 -1.11 11.70 25.28
C ILE A 12 -1.01 12.08 23.81
N ASP A 13 0.19 12.00 23.22
CA ASP A 13 0.43 12.39 21.84
C ASP A 13 -0.34 11.50 20.87
N ASN A 14 -0.29 10.17 21.07
CA ASN A 14 -1.05 9.22 20.27
C ASN A 14 -2.55 9.47 20.43
N SER A 15 -3.01 9.70 21.66
CA SER A 15 -4.43 9.96 21.95
C SER A 15 -4.93 11.23 21.25
N LEU A 16 -4.13 12.30 21.26
CA LEU A 16 -4.43 13.55 20.56
C LEU A 16 -4.44 13.35 19.04
N ILE A 17 -3.45 12.63 18.48
CA ILE A 17 -3.41 12.31 17.05
C ILE A 17 -4.67 11.55 16.63
N TYR A 18 -5.10 10.54 17.39
CA TYR A 18 -6.34 9.81 17.11
C TYR A 18 -7.58 10.69 17.25
N CYS A 19 -7.63 11.56 18.26
CA CYS A 19 -8.72 12.51 18.46
C CYS A 19 -8.85 13.45 17.25
N VAL A 20 -7.76 14.11 16.85
CA VAL A 20 -7.74 15.01 15.70
C VAL A 20 -8.16 14.28 14.42
N ARG A 21 -7.61 13.09 14.16
CA ARG A 21 -7.98 12.29 12.98
C ARG A 21 -9.45 11.87 12.99
N GLY A 22 -10.02 11.58 14.16
CA GLY A 22 -11.44 11.25 14.33
C GLY A 22 -12.38 12.46 14.19
N CYS A 23 -11.93 13.65 14.59
CA CYS A 23 -12.68 14.90 14.50
C CYS A 23 -12.60 15.55 13.12
N ARG A 24 -11.51 15.34 12.37
CA ARG A 24 -11.24 16.01 11.09
C ARG A 24 -12.36 15.91 10.05
N PRO A 25 -13.09 14.79 9.87
CA PRO A 25 -14.24 14.75 8.96
C PRO A 25 -15.34 15.77 9.29
N TYR A 26 -15.41 16.24 10.54
CA TYR A 26 -16.45 17.15 11.04
C TYR A 26 -16.03 18.62 11.08
N PHE A 27 -14.85 18.97 10.58
CA PHE A 27 -14.46 20.36 10.43
C PHE A 27 -15.36 21.11 9.44
N SER A 28 -15.53 22.41 9.63
CA SER A 28 -16.31 23.25 8.73
C SER A 28 -15.72 23.25 7.33
N ALA A 29 -16.52 23.58 6.32
CA ALA A 29 -16.03 23.69 4.94
C ALA A 29 -14.97 24.81 4.78
N THR A 30 -15.00 25.84 5.62
CA THR A 30 -14.02 26.95 5.64
C THR A 30 -12.71 26.59 6.32
N ALA A 31 -12.68 25.51 7.12
CA ALA A 31 -11.51 25.16 7.93
C ALA A 31 -10.25 24.94 7.08
N THR A 32 -10.38 24.40 5.87
CA THR A 32 -9.22 24.24 4.97
C THR A 32 -8.56 25.59 4.68
N GLN A 33 -9.35 26.61 4.35
CA GLN A 33 -8.82 27.94 4.05
C GLN A 33 -8.21 28.58 5.30
N GLU A 34 -8.88 28.49 6.45
CA GLU A 34 -8.39 29.02 7.72
C GLU A 34 -7.03 28.40 8.12
N ILE A 35 -6.92 27.07 8.02
CA ILE A 35 -5.66 26.35 8.30
C ILE A 35 -4.56 26.75 7.31
N LEU A 36 -4.89 26.90 6.02
CA LEU A 36 -3.91 27.37 5.04
C LEU A 36 -3.47 28.80 5.32
N ASP A 37 -4.39 29.71 5.62
CA ASP A 37 -4.05 31.12 5.89
C ASP A 37 -3.13 31.26 7.11
N GLU A 38 -3.31 30.42 8.13
CA GLU A 38 -2.45 30.39 9.32
C GLU A 38 -1.05 29.81 9.03
N PHE A 39 -0.99 28.68 8.31
CA PHE A 39 0.24 27.88 8.22
C PHE A 39 1.02 28.03 6.91
N ARG A 40 0.41 28.55 5.84
CA ARG A 40 1.06 28.74 4.53
C ARG A 40 2.29 29.65 4.58
N PRO A 41 2.38 30.70 5.43
CA PRO A 41 3.61 31.51 5.57
C PRO A 41 4.85 30.71 5.98
N TYR A 42 4.68 29.55 6.62
CA TYR A 42 5.76 28.68 7.08
C TYR A 42 6.20 27.64 6.03
N LEU A 43 5.65 27.70 4.81
CA LEU A 43 6.00 26.82 3.68
C LEU A 43 7.33 27.19 3.01
N CYS A 44 8.38 27.47 3.78
CA CYS A 44 9.74 27.58 3.26
C CYS A 44 10.48 26.25 3.42
N PRO A 45 10.75 25.46 2.36
CA PRO A 45 11.38 24.13 2.48
C PRO A 45 12.77 24.11 3.11
N PHE A 46 13.41 25.27 3.23
CA PHE A 46 14.73 25.46 3.82
C PHE A 46 14.69 25.84 5.31
N ASP A 47 13.49 26.13 5.85
CA ASP A 47 13.29 26.43 7.25
C ASP A 47 12.94 25.15 8.04
N SER A 48 13.46 25.06 9.26
CA SER A 48 13.06 24.08 10.26
C SER A 48 11.55 24.05 10.51
N ALA A 49 10.88 25.21 10.46
CA ALA A 49 9.44 25.33 10.68
C ALA A 49 8.61 24.54 9.67
N PHE A 50 9.15 24.27 8.47
CA PHE A 50 8.44 23.55 7.42
C PHE A 50 8.04 22.14 7.86
N SER A 51 8.91 21.45 8.60
CA SER A 51 8.65 20.07 9.02
C SER A 51 7.51 19.99 10.03
N ASP A 52 7.47 20.92 10.98
CA ASP A 52 6.36 21.00 11.94
C ASP A 52 5.05 21.38 11.24
N THR A 53 5.12 22.31 10.30
CA THR A 53 3.97 22.75 9.49
C THR A 53 3.42 21.59 8.65
N MET A 54 4.27 20.78 8.01
CA MET A 54 3.83 19.59 7.27
C MET A 54 3.14 18.56 8.17
N ARG A 55 3.63 18.38 9.41
CA ARG A 55 2.97 17.51 10.39
C ARG A 55 1.60 18.03 10.78
N ILE A 56 1.43 19.35 10.93
CA ILE A 56 0.14 19.99 11.19
C ILE A 56 -0.82 19.74 10.02
N PHE A 57 -0.38 19.94 8.77
CA PHE A 57 -1.23 19.67 7.61
C PHE A 57 -1.63 18.19 7.50
N GLU A 58 -0.73 17.23 7.74
CA GLU A 58 -1.08 15.81 7.77
C GLU A 58 -2.22 15.52 8.77
N LEU A 59 -2.19 16.17 9.93
CA LEU A 59 -3.15 15.95 11.00
C LEU A 59 -4.47 16.69 10.79
N PHE A 60 -4.43 17.97 10.44
CA PHE A 60 -5.59 18.85 10.50
C PHE A 60 -6.24 19.14 9.16
N LEU A 61 -5.51 19.08 8.04
CA LEU A 61 -6.03 19.54 6.75
C LEU A 61 -7.18 18.63 6.27
N PRO A 62 -8.40 19.15 6.06
CA PRO A 62 -9.54 18.33 5.68
C PRO A 62 -9.36 17.66 4.31
N VAL A 63 -9.64 16.36 4.25
CA VAL A 63 -9.59 15.54 3.02
C VAL A 63 -10.91 14.80 2.73
N HIS A 64 -11.92 15.02 3.57
CA HIS A 64 -13.19 14.28 3.57
C HIS A 64 -14.38 15.15 3.10
N LEU A 65 -14.12 16.27 2.41
CA LEU A 65 -15.21 17.13 1.93
C LEU A 65 -15.97 16.41 0.81
N PRO A 66 -17.31 16.57 0.73
CA PRO A 66 -18.09 15.98 -0.36
C PRO A 66 -17.74 16.62 -1.71
N PRO A 67 -18.06 15.96 -2.85
CA PRO A 67 -17.71 16.43 -4.19
C PRO A 67 -18.09 17.88 -4.53
N GLY A 68 -19.25 18.34 -4.05
CA GLY A 68 -19.71 19.72 -4.26
C GLY A 68 -18.89 20.79 -3.52
N LEU A 69 -18.04 20.40 -2.57
CA LEU A 69 -17.22 21.30 -1.76
C LEU A 69 -15.71 21.10 -1.98
N HIS A 70 -15.29 20.32 -2.98
CA HIS A 70 -13.87 20.08 -3.27
C HIS A 70 -13.09 21.38 -3.56
N ASP A 71 -13.75 22.42 -4.09
CA ASP A 71 -13.14 23.75 -4.31
C ASP A 71 -12.76 24.46 -3.00
N GLN A 72 -13.39 24.09 -1.88
CA GLN A 72 -13.06 24.56 -0.53
C GLN A 72 -12.16 23.57 0.23
N GLY A 73 -11.78 22.46 -0.42
CA GLY A 73 -10.98 21.39 0.15
C GLY A 73 -9.62 21.29 -0.53
N PHE A 74 -9.31 20.10 -1.03
CA PHE A 74 -7.99 19.79 -1.57
C PHE A 74 -7.57 20.64 -2.78
N LYS A 75 -8.51 21.20 -3.54
CA LYS A 75 -8.17 22.04 -4.69
C LYS A 75 -7.46 23.35 -4.30
N LEU A 76 -7.57 23.78 -3.04
CA LEU A 76 -6.90 24.99 -2.54
C LEU A 76 -5.37 24.82 -2.36
N TRP A 77 -4.90 23.58 -2.23
CA TRP A 77 -3.51 23.29 -1.81
C TRP A 77 -2.84 22.16 -2.57
N LEU A 78 -3.56 21.21 -3.17
CA LEU A 78 -2.99 20.00 -3.77
C LEU A 78 -1.94 20.34 -4.83
N THR A 79 -2.26 21.23 -5.77
CA THR A 79 -1.35 21.61 -6.86
C THR A 79 -0.09 22.29 -6.33
N GLU A 80 -0.21 23.18 -5.35
CA GLU A 80 0.94 23.83 -4.71
C GLU A 80 1.82 22.80 -4.00
N PHE A 81 1.20 21.90 -3.23
CA PHE A 81 1.92 20.89 -2.45
C PHE A 81 2.62 19.87 -3.36
N MET A 82 1.98 19.47 -4.46
CA MET A 82 2.61 18.65 -5.49
C MET A 82 3.79 19.38 -6.14
N GLY A 83 3.65 20.68 -6.46
CA GLY A 83 4.74 21.49 -7.00
C GLY A 83 5.94 21.60 -6.05
N ILE A 84 5.70 21.83 -4.75
CA ILE A 84 6.76 21.81 -3.73
C ILE A 84 7.41 20.43 -3.69
N TRP A 85 6.60 19.37 -3.62
CA TRP A 85 7.10 18.01 -3.57
C TRP A 85 7.91 17.64 -4.82
N GLU A 86 7.54 18.07 -6.01
CA GLU A 86 8.30 17.83 -7.25
C GLU A 86 9.63 18.60 -7.28
N SER A 87 9.66 19.81 -6.74
CA SER A 87 10.85 20.68 -6.75
C SER A 87 12.04 20.15 -5.95
N VAL A 88 11.78 19.30 -4.95
CA VAL A 88 12.80 18.82 -4.01
C VAL A 88 13.39 17.48 -4.46
N TYR A 89 14.68 17.42 -4.75
CA TYR A 89 15.35 16.19 -5.19
C TYR A 89 15.96 15.36 -4.03
N SER A 90 16.05 15.94 -2.83
CA SER A 90 16.44 15.24 -1.60
C SER A 90 15.25 14.49 -0.98
N ASN A 91 15.52 13.72 0.08
CA ASN A 91 14.49 13.05 0.89
C ASN A 91 14.43 13.70 2.28
N PRO A 92 13.81 14.88 2.41
CA PRO A 92 13.68 15.58 3.68
C PRO A 92 12.69 14.86 4.62
N VAL A 93 12.83 15.09 5.92
CA VAL A 93 11.99 14.43 6.95
C VAL A 93 10.50 14.66 6.71
N TRP A 94 10.14 15.89 6.34
CA TRP A 94 8.77 16.32 6.13
C TRP A 94 8.08 15.64 4.94
N GLU A 95 8.83 15.01 4.05
CA GLU A 95 8.27 14.27 2.92
C GLU A 95 7.37 13.13 3.38
N LEU A 96 7.68 12.52 4.53
CA LEU A 96 6.86 11.47 5.12
C LEU A 96 5.43 11.95 5.40
N ASN A 97 5.31 13.16 5.96
CA ASN A 97 4.01 13.77 6.28
C ASN A 97 3.22 14.09 5.00
N MET A 98 3.89 14.58 3.95
CA MET A 98 3.25 14.80 2.65
C MET A 98 2.74 13.49 2.02
N ILE A 99 3.54 12.43 2.01
CA ILE A 99 3.11 11.13 1.45
C ILE A 99 1.93 10.57 2.25
N ASN A 100 1.93 10.70 3.57
CA ASN A 100 0.78 10.31 4.40
C ASN A 100 -0.48 11.11 4.03
N LEU A 101 -0.35 12.43 3.87
CA LEU A 101 -1.44 13.32 3.49
C LEU A 101 -1.98 13.00 2.08
N PHE A 102 -1.10 12.82 1.08
CA PHE A 102 -1.49 12.47 -0.29
C PHE A 102 -2.14 11.09 -0.38
N SER A 103 -1.59 10.11 0.33
CA SER A 103 -2.13 8.76 0.42
C SER A 103 -3.57 8.76 0.93
N LEU A 104 -3.78 9.46 2.03
CA LEU A 104 -5.08 9.62 2.65
C LEU A 104 -6.04 10.42 1.77
N LEU A 105 -5.57 11.51 1.16
CA LEU A 105 -6.35 12.30 0.22
C LEU A 105 -6.83 11.44 -0.96
N ALA A 106 -5.92 10.70 -1.58
CA ALA A 106 -6.23 9.81 -2.69
C ALA A 106 -7.25 8.76 -2.26
N TRP A 107 -7.05 8.13 -1.10
CA TRP A 107 -7.96 7.13 -0.57
C TRP A 107 -9.36 7.69 -0.31
N CYS A 108 -9.49 8.93 0.19
CA CYS A 108 -10.79 9.53 0.47
C CYS A 108 -11.48 10.14 -0.77
N ASN A 109 -10.76 10.30 -1.88
CA ASN A 109 -11.24 11.00 -3.08
C ASN A 109 -11.02 10.16 -4.35
N ILE A 110 -11.16 8.85 -4.24
CA ILE A 110 -11.02 7.91 -5.37
C ILE A 110 -11.97 8.34 -6.49
N GLY A 111 -11.41 8.55 -7.69
CA GLY A 111 -12.15 8.99 -8.89
C GLY A 111 -12.45 10.48 -8.97
N HIS A 112 -12.01 11.29 -7.99
CA HIS A 112 -12.21 12.74 -7.99
C HIS A 112 -10.95 13.57 -8.24
N ILE A 113 -9.78 12.93 -8.24
CA ILE A 113 -8.49 13.56 -8.48
C ILE A 113 -7.83 12.86 -9.67
N ASP A 114 -7.43 13.65 -10.67
CA ASP A 114 -6.60 13.17 -11.75
C ASP A 114 -5.14 13.13 -11.29
N TRP A 115 -4.61 11.93 -11.07
CA TRP A 115 -3.22 11.72 -10.65
C TRP A 115 -2.27 11.50 -11.82
N GLU A 116 -2.77 11.37 -13.06
CA GLU A 116 -1.96 11.05 -14.26
C GLU A 116 -0.71 11.94 -14.41
N PRO A 117 -0.79 13.28 -14.24
CA PRO A 117 0.37 14.15 -14.40
C PRO A 117 1.53 13.80 -13.46
N TRP A 118 1.23 13.22 -12.29
CA TRP A 118 2.20 12.97 -11.23
C TRP A 118 2.66 11.52 -11.13
N LEU A 119 1.99 10.58 -11.81
CA LEU A 119 2.33 9.15 -11.78
C LEU A 119 3.82 8.85 -12.05
N PRO A 120 4.48 9.43 -13.08
CA PRO A 120 5.89 9.16 -13.32
C PRO A 120 6.77 9.49 -12.11
N ARG A 121 6.50 10.63 -11.45
CA ARG A 121 7.26 11.08 -10.29
C ARG A 121 6.98 10.21 -9.07
N ILE A 122 5.71 9.88 -8.84
CA ILE A 122 5.27 9.00 -7.73
C ILE A 122 6.00 7.66 -7.81
N PHE A 123 5.91 6.96 -8.95
CA PHE A 123 6.53 5.65 -9.09
C PHE A 123 8.07 5.72 -9.07
N THR A 124 8.66 6.80 -9.59
CA THR A 124 10.11 7.03 -9.46
C THR A 124 10.54 7.17 -8.00
N ARG A 125 9.79 7.91 -7.17
CA ARG A 125 10.08 8.06 -5.74
C ARG A 125 9.87 6.76 -4.97
N VAL A 126 8.80 6.04 -5.27
CA VAL A 126 8.53 4.71 -4.67
C VAL A 126 9.67 3.76 -4.97
N LEU A 127 10.12 3.66 -6.23
CA LEU A 127 11.26 2.82 -6.60
C LEU A 127 12.54 3.21 -5.83
N LYS A 128 12.83 4.52 -5.75
CA LYS A 128 13.99 5.04 -4.99
C LYS A 128 13.90 4.72 -3.49
N SER A 129 12.69 4.70 -2.93
CA SER A 129 12.47 4.44 -1.50
C SER A 129 12.85 3.02 -1.06
N PHE A 130 12.90 2.06 -2.00
CA PHE A 130 13.34 0.70 -1.70
C PHE A 130 14.85 0.57 -1.46
N THR A 131 15.65 1.62 -1.71
CA THR A 131 17.12 1.59 -1.50
C THR A 131 17.83 0.42 -2.20
N LEU A 132 17.38 0.06 -3.40
CA LEU A 132 17.89 -1.11 -4.11
C LEU A 132 19.37 -0.90 -4.49
N PRO A 133 20.25 -1.90 -4.30
CA PRO A 133 21.64 -1.80 -4.71
C PRO A 133 21.72 -1.91 -6.23
N VAL A 134 21.86 -0.76 -6.90
CA VAL A 134 22.04 -0.68 -8.35
C VAL A 134 23.42 -0.10 -8.64
N GLY A 135 24.26 -0.85 -9.36
CA GLY A 135 25.62 -0.43 -9.72
C GLY A 135 26.71 -0.73 -8.68
N LYS A 136 27.95 -0.29 -8.96
CA LYS A 136 29.17 -0.63 -8.19
C LYS A 136 29.46 0.29 -6.99
N ILE A 137 28.77 1.42 -6.85
CA ILE A 137 29.02 2.43 -5.81
C ILE A 137 27.79 2.53 -4.90
N GLN A 138 27.92 2.07 -3.66
CA GLN A 138 26.86 2.15 -2.65
C GLN A 138 27.05 3.40 -1.79
N VAL A 139 26.35 4.47 -2.12
CA VAL A 139 26.19 5.62 -1.21
C VAL A 139 24.71 5.76 -0.90
N SER A 140 24.25 5.05 0.14
CA SER A 140 22.89 5.17 0.66
C SER A 140 22.89 6.16 1.81
N LEU A 141 22.56 7.42 1.53
CA LEU A 141 22.37 8.48 2.53
C LEU A 141 20.91 8.60 3.04
N GLN A 142 20.01 7.68 2.68
CA GLN A 142 18.61 7.75 3.10
C GLN A 142 18.46 7.45 4.60
N GLN A 143 18.17 8.49 5.37
CA GLN A 143 17.91 8.40 6.82
C GLN A 143 16.45 8.06 7.16
N TYR A 144 15.51 8.35 6.25
CA TYR A 144 14.07 8.23 6.49
C TYR A 144 13.40 7.35 5.43
N ARG A 145 12.53 6.44 5.85
CA ARG A 145 11.83 5.49 4.99
C ARG A 145 10.34 5.79 4.95
N TYR A 146 9.76 5.70 3.76
CA TYR A 146 8.33 5.86 3.58
C TYR A 146 7.56 4.78 4.32
N SER A 147 6.40 5.14 4.87
CA SER A 147 5.45 4.14 5.36
C SER A 147 4.91 3.35 4.16
N MET A 148 5.24 2.06 4.09
CA MET A 148 4.73 1.18 3.02
C MET A 148 3.21 1.11 3.02
N SER A 149 2.54 1.29 4.17
CA SER A 149 1.08 1.34 4.23
C SER A 149 0.53 2.58 3.52
N SER A 150 1.16 3.74 3.70
CA SER A 150 0.76 4.99 3.02
C SER A 150 1.03 4.90 1.52
N VAL A 151 2.22 4.43 1.12
CA VAL A 151 2.58 4.25 -0.29
C VAL A 151 1.60 3.32 -1.01
N THR A 152 1.32 2.16 -0.42
CA THR A 152 0.43 1.17 -1.04
C THR A 152 -1.02 1.63 -1.08
N THR A 153 -1.50 2.30 -0.04
CA THR A 153 -2.83 2.93 -0.02
C THR A 153 -2.96 3.99 -1.13
N TRP A 154 -1.91 4.80 -1.33
CA TRP A 154 -1.89 5.81 -2.38
C TRP A 154 -1.96 5.19 -3.77
N ILE A 155 -1.08 4.20 -4.05
CA ILE A 155 -1.08 3.46 -5.32
C ILE A 155 -2.44 2.82 -5.57
N VAL A 156 -2.97 2.10 -4.58
CA VAL A 156 -4.26 1.42 -4.72
C VAL A 156 -5.39 2.40 -4.95
N ALA A 157 -5.40 3.57 -4.32
CA ALA A 157 -6.42 4.59 -4.55
C ALA A 157 -6.41 5.15 -5.99
N MET A 158 -5.24 5.19 -6.63
CA MET A 158 -5.08 5.67 -8.01
C MET A 158 -5.43 4.63 -9.08
N LEU A 159 -5.56 3.35 -8.72
CA LEU A 159 -5.96 2.30 -9.68
C LEU A 159 -7.42 2.48 -10.13
N GLY A 160 -7.80 1.84 -11.23
CA GLY A 160 -9.18 1.82 -11.72
C GLY A 160 -9.31 2.24 -13.16
N ASN A 161 -10.55 2.44 -13.60
CA ASN A 161 -10.85 2.74 -15.00
C ASN A 161 -10.27 4.10 -15.40
N GLY A 162 -9.66 4.15 -16.59
CA GLY A 162 -9.12 5.37 -17.17
C GLY A 162 -7.76 5.82 -16.63
N SER A 163 -7.18 5.13 -15.64
CA SER A 163 -5.82 5.42 -15.17
C SER A 163 -4.77 4.47 -15.75
N THR A 164 -3.62 5.02 -16.12
CA THR A 164 -2.41 4.28 -16.49
C THR A 164 -1.61 3.78 -15.28
N CYS A 165 -2.07 4.04 -14.05
CA CYS A 165 -1.40 3.64 -12.81
C CYS A 165 -1.05 2.14 -12.75
N LEU A 166 -1.90 1.28 -13.31
CA LEU A 166 -1.61 -0.17 -13.36
C LEU A 166 -0.38 -0.48 -14.24
N GLN A 167 -0.18 0.24 -15.35
CA GLN A 167 1.00 0.07 -16.19
C GLN A 167 2.27 0.47 -15.43
N TYR A 168 2.27 1.61 -14.75
CA TYR A 168 3.39 2.01 -13.89
C TYR A 168 3.66 1.00 -12.77
N LEU A 169 2.62 0.37 -12.22
CA LEU A 169 2.76 -0.69 -11.23
C LEU A 169 3.38 -1.95 -11.82
N GLN A 170 2.98 -2.34 -13.03
CA GLN A 170 3.60 -3.46 -13.76
C GLN A 170 5.08 -3.19 -14.06
N ASP A 171 5.41 -1.98 -14.50
CA ASP A 171 6.79 -1.56 -14.76
C ASP A 171 7.62 -1.58 -13.47
N LEU A 172 7.04 -1.11 -12.36
CA LEU A 172 7.66 -1.18 -11.04
C LEU A 172 7.95 -2.62 -10.64
N PHE A 173 6.96 -3.52 -10.70
CA PHE A 173 7.14 -4.93 -10.38
C PHE A 173 8.18 -5.60 -11.28
N THR A 174 8.21 -5.26 -12.57
CA THR A 174 9.21 -5.74 -13.51
C THR A 174 10.61 -5.31 -13.09
N ALA A 175 10.79 -4.04 -12.71
CA ALA A 175 12.08 -3.50 -12.26
C ALA A 175 12.58 -4.13 -10.95
N ILE A 176 11.68 -4.48 -10.03
CA ILE A 176 12.05 -5.02 -8.71
C ILE A 176 12.02 -6.56 -8.65
N LYS A 177 11.54 -7.25 -9.69
CA LYS A 177 11.31 -8.71 -9.71
C LYS A 177 12.54 -9.52 -9.29
N SER A 178 13.72 -9.16 -9.82
CA SER A 178 14.98 -9.86 -9.52
C SER A 178 15.35 -9.80 -8.03
N PHE A 179 14.96 -8.74 -7.33
CA PHE A 179 15.23 -8.56 -5.90
C PHE A 179 14.32 -9.40 -4.99
N TYR A 180 13.24 -10.00 -5.52
CA TYR A 180 12.46 -11.00 -4.79
C TYR A 180 13.09 -12.39 -4.78
N HIS A 181 14.02 -12.67 -5.72
CA HIS A 181 14.60 -14.01 -5.85
C HIS A 181 15.35 -14.43 -4.56
N PRO A 182 15.20 -15.67 -4.06
CA PRO A 182 15.85 -16.11 -2.81
C PRO A 182 17.37 -15.94 -2.77
N SER A 183 18.04 -16.01 -3.93
CA SER A 183 19.48 -15.75 -4.07
C SER A 183 19.88 -14.29 -3.86
N ASN A 184 18.95 -13.35 -4.06
CA ASN A 184 19.18 -11.91 -3.90
C ASN A 184 18.63 -11.44 -2.54
N SER A 185 19.29 -11.89 -1.47
CA SER A 185 18.93 -11.49 -0.10
C SER A 185 19.66 -10.22 0.31
N GLY A 186 18.98 -9.32 1.01
CA GLY A 186 19.57 -8.07 1.48
C GLY A 186 18.62 -7.25 2.35
N LYS A 187 19.10 -6.10 2.85
CA LYS A 187 18.30 -5.21 3.73
C LYS A 187 17.00 -4.71 3.08
N PHE A 188 16.95 -4.64 1.74
CA PHE A 188 15.78 -4.24 0.97
C PHE A 188 14.65 -5.28 0.98
N GLN A 189 14.95 -6.55 1.27
CA GLN A 189 14.01 -7.64 1.13
C GLN A 189 12.80 -7.52 2.06
N GLN A 190 13.02 -7.05 3.30
CA GLN A 190 11.94 -6.78 4.24
C GLN A 190 10.96 -5.74 3.68
N GLU A 191 11.46 -4.64 3.13
CA GLU A 191 10.62 -3.57 2.58
C GLU A 191 9.85 -4.03 1.35
N LEU A 192 10.49 -4.79 0.45
CA LEU A 192 9.81 -5.35 -0.72
C LEU A 192 8.68 -6.31 -0.33
N ILE A 193 8.93 -7.25 0.58
CA ILE A 193 7.90 -8.20 1.03
C ILE A 193 6.79 -7.48 1.79
N ASN A 194 7.13 -6.46 2.60
CA ASN A 194 6.13 -5.63 3.27
C ASN A 194 5.28 -4.86 2.25
N PHE A 195 5.89 -4.24 1.25
CA PHE A 195 5.20 -3.56 0.14
C PHE A 195 4.24 -4.52 -0.58
N LEU A 196 4.71 -5.69 -0.98
CA LEU A 196 3.90 -6.72 -1.64
C LEU A 196 2.67 -7.09 -0.80
N SER A 197 2.87 -7.36 0.49
CA SER A 197 1.80 -7.76 1.41
C SER A 197 0.79 -6.63 1.63
N LYS A 198 1.28 -5.41 1.87
CA LYS A 198 0.46 -4.21 2.12
C LYS A 198 -0.30 -3.75 0.89
N LEU A 199 0.31 -3.85 -0.30
CA LEU A 199 -0.36 -3.55 -1.57
C LEU A 199 -1.53 -4.50 -1.81
N SER A 200 -1.29 -5.79 -1.60
CA SER A 200 -2.33 -6.82 -1.74
C SER A 200 -3.46 -6.61 -0.72
N GLN A 201 -3.11 -6.25 0.52
CA GLN A 201 -4.08 -5.92 1.57
C GLN A 201 -4.93 -4.69 1.18
N ALA A 202 -4.29 -3.57 0.84
CA ALA A 202 -4.99 -2.33 0.51
C ALA A 202 -5.94 -2.51 -0.68
N PHE A 203 -5.55 -3.34 -1.67
CA PHE A 203 -6.43 -3.66 -2.80
C PHE A 203 -7.66 -4.48 -2.37
N VAL A 204 -7.48 -5.48 -1.50
CA VAL A 204 -8.61 -6.20 -0.88
C VAL A 204 -9.51 -5.26 -0.09
N ASP A 205 -8.93 -4.34 0.67
CA ASP A 205 -9.69 -3.36 1.46
C ASP A 205 -10.51 -2.44 0.55
N ARG A 206 -9.95 -1.99 -0.59
CA ARG A 206 -10.68 -1.20 -1.59
C ARG A 206 -11.82 -2.00 -2.22
N VAL A 207 -11.56 -3.25 -2.62
CA VAL A 207 -12.60 -4.13 -3.18
C VAL A 207 -13.72 -4.39 -2.17
N HIS A 208 -13.39 -4.57 -0.89
CA HIS A 208 -14.37 -4.71 0.17
C HIS A 208 -15.20 -3.44 0.35
N LEU A 209 -14.54 -2.29 0.36
CA LEU A 209 -15.14 -0.97 0.49
C LEU A 209 -16.14 -0.67 -0.63
N GLU A 210 -15.80 -1.00 -1.87
CA GLU A 210 -16.67 -0.74 -3.03
C GLU A 210 -17.84 -1.72 -3.16
N ARG A 211 -17.75 -2.94 -2.58
CA ARG A 211 -18.74 -4.01 -2.79
C ARG A 211 -19.62 -4.32 -1.59
N LYS A 212 -19.09 -4.17 -0.38
CA LYS A 212 -19.68 -4.75 0.84
C LYS A 212 -19.77 -3.77 2.00
N ALA A 213 -18.94 -2.73 2.03
CA ALA A 213 -19.00 -1.77 3.11
C ALA A 213 -20.27 -0.92 3.02
N ASN A 214 -20.83 -0.58 4.18
CA ASN A 214 -21.87 0.43 4.25
C ASN A 214 -21.28 1.76 3.76
N PRO A 215 -22.03 2.53 2.94
CA PRO A 215 -21.54 3.82 2.48
C PRO A 215 -21.23 4.71 3.68
N ILE A 216 -19.99 5.19 3.74
CA ILE A 216 -19.61 6.23 4.69
C ILE A 216 -20.04 7.55 4.05
N TRP A 217 -20.66 8.44 4.83
CA TRP A 217 -21.34 9.63 4.29
C TRP A 217 -20.42 10.59 3.51
N TYR A 218 -19.11 10.59 3.78
CA TYR A 218 -18.11 11.37 3.04
C TYR A 218 -17.31 10.57 1.99
N PHE A 219 -17.53 9.26 1.90
CA PHE A 219 -16.72 8.38 1.06
C PHE A 219 -17.58 7.45 0.22
N ILE A 220 -17.83 7.86 -1.03
CA ILE A 220 -18.54 7.05 -2.02
C ILE A 220 -17.81 7.23 -3.36
N PRO A 221 -16.97 6.25 -3.79
CA PRO A 221 -16.35 6.29 -5.11
C PRO A 221 -17.42 6.37 -6.21
N PRO A 222 -17.26 7.25 -7.21
CA PRO A 222 -18.14 7.28 -8.37
C PRO A 222 -18.23 5.90 -9.02
N GLU A 223 -19.43 5.52 -9.50
CA GLU A 223 -19.65 4.20 -10.07
C GLU A 223 -18.71 3.91 -11.27
N SER A 224 -18.40 4.95 -12.06
CA SER A 224 -17.45 4.88 -13.18
C SER A 224 -16.02 4.52 -12.78
N TYR A 225 -15.62 4.80 -11.54
CA TYR A 225 -14.28 4.56 -11.00
C TYR A 225 -14.16 3.31 -10.12
N ARG A 226 -15.26 2.58 -9.92
CA ARG A 226 -15.23 1.30 -9.19
C ARG A 226 -14.43 0.25 -9.96
N LEU A 227 -13.73 -0.60 -9.22
CA LEU A 227 -12.94 -1.68 -9.77
C LEU A 227 -13.84 -2.73 -10.41
N THR A 228 -13.67 -2.90 -11.72
CA THR A 228 -14.30 -3.98 -12.48
C THR A 228 -13.65 -5.32 -12.15
N GLU A 229 -14.33 -6.43 -12.47
CA GLU A 229 -13.71 -7.75 -12.37
C GLU A 229 -12.43 -7.85 -13.20
N GLN A 230 -12.37 -7.19 -14.36
CA GLN A 230 -11.16 -7.19 -15.18
C GLN A 230 -10.00 -6.49 -14.45
N ASN A 231 -10.24 -5.34 -13.82
CA ASN A 231 -9.19 -4.63 -13.06
C ASN A 231 -8.63 -5.49 -11.91
N ILE A 232 -9.49 -6.25 -11.23
CA ILE A 232 -9.06 -7.18 -10.17
C ILE A 232 -8.17 -8.29 -10.76
N THR A 233 -8.59 -8.88 -11.88
CA THR A 233 -7.81 -9.91 -12.57
C THR A 233 -6.44 -9.37 -13.00
N ASP A 234 -6.40 -8.18 -13.59
CA ASP A 234 -5.16 -7.57 -14.08
C ASP A 234 -4.21 -7.21 -12.94
N PHE A 235 -4.75 -6.71 -11.81
CA PHE A 235 -3.97 -6.49 -10.60
C PHE A 235 -3.37 -7.79 -10.07
N VAL A 236 -4.16 -8.87 -9.96
CA VAL A 236 -3.63 -10.16 -9.49
C VAL A 236 -2.54 -10.67 -10.44
N ASN A 237 -2.74 -10.56 -11.75
CA ASN A 237 -1.73 -10.96 -12.74
C ASN A 237 -0.44 -10.14 -12.63
N CYS A 238 -0.54 -8.83 -12.37
CA CYS A 238 0.61 -7.95 -12.15
C CYS A 238 1.47 -8.39 -10.96
N VAL A 239 0.84 -8.85 -9.87
CA VAL A 239 1.51 -9.05 -8.57
C VAL A 239 1.90 -10.51 -8.31
N LYS A 240 1.13 -11.48 -8.82
CA LYS A 240 1.23 -12.90 -8.43
C LYS A 240 2.60 -13.52 -8.62
N GLU A 241 3.34 -13.16 -9.66
CA GLU A 241 4.65 -13.75 -9.93
C GLU A 241 5.67 -13.40 -8.83
N CYS A 242 5.71 -12.12 -8.43
CA CYS A 242 6.58 -11.69 -7.33
C CYS A 242 6.14 -12.33 -6.01
N ALA A 243 4.83 -12.49 -5.79
CA ALA A 243 4.33 -13.19 -4.61
C ALA A 243 4.77 -14.65 -4.57
N PHE A 244 4.69 -15.37 -5.69
CA PHE A 244 5.13 -16.75 -5.77
C PHE A 244 6.63 -16.93 -5.59
N ILE A 245 7.45 -15.98 -6.05
CA ILE A 245 8.89 -15.97 -5.79
C ILE A 245 9.15 -15.68 -4.30
N ALA A 246 8.43 -14.72 -3.73
CA ALA A 246 8.60 -14.25 -2.35
C ALA A 246 8.34 -15.35 -1.31
N ILE A 247 7.52 -16.36 -1.58
CA ILE A 247 7.31 -17.48 -0.64
C ILE A 247 8.62 -18.22 -0.35
N PHE A 248 9.56 -18.27 -1.30
CA PHE A 248 10.81 -19.03 -1.14
C PHE A 248 11.95 -18.20 -0.53
N THR A 249 11.67 -16.97 -0.09
CA THR A 249 12.70 -16.13 0.53
C THR A 249 13.13 -16.70 1.88
N LYS A 250 14.42 -16.51 2.20
CA LYS A 250 15.01 -17.04 3.44
C LYS A 250 14.44 -16.41 4.71
N ALA A 251 13.80 -15.24 4.58
CA ALA A 251 13.17 -14.49 5.66
C ALA A 251 11.79 -13.98 5.24
N HIS A 252 10.98 -13.57 6.22
CA HIS A 252 9.64 -12.95 6.03
C HIS A 252 8.61 -13.83 5.28
N LEU A 253 8.75 -15.15 5.41
CA LEU A 253 7.83 -16.13 4.80
C LEU A 253 6.36 -15.88 5.16
N LYS A 254 6.08 -15.48 6.41
CA LYS A 254 4.70 -15.23 6.87
C LYS A 254 4.09 -14.03 6.14
N GLU A 255 4.85 -12.97 5.94
CA GLU A 255 4.42 -11.76 5.23
C GLU A 255 4.20 -12.04 3.74
N ALA A 256 5.08 -12.84 3.11
CA ALA A 256 4.91 -13.30 1.74
C ALA A 256 3.66 -14.19 1.58
N ALA A 257 3.45 -15.14 2.51
CA ALA A 257 2.26 -15.98 2.54
C ALA A 257 0.96 -15.16 2.72
N LYS A 258 0.99 -14.08 3.51
CA LYS A 258 -0.13 -13.12 3.61
C LYS A 258 -0.44 -12.44 2.28
N ALA A 259 0.58 -12.11 1.46
CA ALA A 259 0.33 -11.55 0.14
C ALA A 259 -0.46 -12.55 -0.73
N CYS A 260 -0.04 -13.82 -0.76
CA CYS A 260 -0.77 -14.88 -1.47
C CYS A 260 -2.19 -15.09 -0.90
N GLN A 261 -2.36 -15.01 0.43
CA GLN A 261 -3.67 -15.02 1.07
C GLN A 261 -4.57 -13.91 0.52
N TYR A 262 -4.12 -12.65 0.51
CA TYR A 262 -4.89 -11.53 -0.03
C TYR A 262 -5.20 -11.70 -1.53
N LEU A 263 -4.22 -12.10 -2.34
CA LEU A 263 -4.45 -12.35 -3.76
C LEU A 263 -5.46 -13.48 -4.00
N SER A 264 -5.42 -14.56 -3.20
CA SER A 264 -6.40 -15.65 -3.28
C SER A 264 -7.81 -15.23 -2.85
N MET A 265 -7.95 -14.20 -2.01
CA MET A 265 -9.27 -13.63 -1.68
C MET A 265 -9.91 -12.90 -2.87
N LEU A 266 -9.08 -12.45 -3.82
CA LEU A 266 -9.50 -11.74 -5.04
C LEU A 266 -9.76 -12.70 -6.21
N ARG A 267 -8.81 -13.60 -6.47
CA ARG A 267 -8.81 -14.56 -7.59
C ARG A 267 -8.22 -15.90 -7.16
N PRO A 268 -8.99 -16.74 -6.42
CA PRO A 268 -8.49 -18.02 -5.95
C PRO A 268 -8.03 -18.95 -7.07
N GLU A 269 -8.71 -18.93 -8.22
CA GLU A 269 -8.40 -19.72 -9.41
C GLU A 269 -7.03 -19.42 -10.03
N LEU A 270 -6.47 -18.22 -9.79
CA LEU A 270 -5.14 -17.83 -10.28
C LEU A 270 -4.02 -18.09 -9.26
N ILE A 271 -4.37 -18.31 -7.99
CA ILE A 271 -3.41 -18.37 -6.89
C ILE A 271 -3.30 -19.76 -6.29
N VAL A 272 -4.43 -20.43 -6.06
CA VAL A 272 -4.48 -21.73 -5.38
C VAL A 272 -3.86 -22.85 -6.23
N PRO A 273 -4.26 -23.07 -7.51
CA PRO A 273 -3.72 -24.18 -8.29
C PRO A 273 -2.18 -24.17 -8.41
N PRO A 274 -1.52 -23.03 -8.72
CA PRO A 274 -0.05 -23.00 -8.77
C PRO A 274 0.65 -23.32 -7.43
N ILE A 275 0.04 -22.99 -6.29
CA ILE A 275 0.58 -23.34 -4.96
C ILE A 275 0.47 -24.85 -4.74
N VAL A 276 -0.68 -25.43 -5.11
CA VAL A 276 -0.95 -26.87 -4.99
C VAL A 276 -0.01 -27.68 -5.88
N GLU A 277 0.17 -27.29 -7.14
CA GLU A 277 1.10 -27.93 -8.08
C GLU A 277 2.54 -27.91 -7.54
N LYS A 278 2.99 -26.77 -7.00
CA LYS A 278 4.32 -26.64 -6.38
C LYS A 278 4.48 -27.52 -5.14
N LEU A 279 3.41 -27.74 -4.38
CA LEU A 279 3.47 -28.63 -3.23
C LEU A 279 3.73 -30.06 -3.67
N PHE A 280 2.92 -30.59 -4.60
CA PHE A 280 3.08 -31.95 -5.10
C PHE A 280 4.48 -32.15 -5.69
N SER A 281 4.99 -31.18 -6.47
CA SER A 281 6.37 -31.26 -6.98
C SER A 281 7.45 -31.24 -5.89
N SER A 282 7.15 -30.67 -4.72
CA SER A 282 8.09 -30.56 -3.60
C SER A 282 8.04 -31.77 -2.67
N ILE A 283 6.92 -32.48 -2.60
CA ILE A 283 6.79 -33.74 -1.84
C ILE A 283 7.68 -34.82 -2.45
N ASP A 284 7.73 -34.87 -3.78
CA ASP A 284 8.60 -35.80 -4.51
C ASP A 284 10.10 -35.44 -4.40
N SER A 285 10.42 -34.21 -3.97
CA SER A 285 11.78 -33.69 -3.89
C SER A 285 12.40 -33.96 -2.51
N MET A 286 13.21 -35.02 -2.41
CA MET A 286 13.92 -35.36 -1.17
C MET A 286 15.08 -34.40 -0.83
N SER A 287 15.46 -33.49 -1.73
CA SER A 287 16.68 -32.67 -1.60
C SER A 287 16.46 -31.25 -1.05
N GLU A 288 15.23 -30.74 -1.02
CA GLU A 288 14.96 -29.31 -0.70
C GLU A 288 13.87 -29.11 0.37
N PRO A 289 14.09 -29.56 1.63
CA PRO A 289 13.08 -29.54 2.69
C PRO A 289 12.57 -28.13 3.04
N HIS A 290 13.39 -27.10 2.84
CA HIS A 290 13.00 -25.70 3.08
C HIS A 290 11.89 -25.23 2.12
N ARG A 291 11.84 -25.75 0.88
CA ARG A 291 10.80 -25.41 -0.09
C ARG A 291 9.46 -25.99 0.33
N PHE A 292 9.46 -27.25 0.80
CA PHE A 292 8.27 -27.90 1.34
C PHE A 292 7.67 -27.08 2.50
N THR A 293 8.48 -26.73 3.51
CA THR A 293 8.03 -25.91 4.65
C THR A 293 7.45 -24.55 4.21
N SER A 294 8.09 -23.91 3.23
CA SER A 294 7.65 -22.61 2.70
C SER A 294 6.30 -22.71 2.00
N ILE A 295 6.13 -23.71 1.13
CA ILE A 295 4.88 -23.95 0.42
C ILE A 295 3.77 -24.36 1.39
N MET A 296 4.05 -25.23 2.36
CA MET A 296 3.07 -25.62 3.38
C MET A 296 2.57 -24.43 4.20
N THR A 297 3.46 -23.51 4.59
CA THR A 297 3.08 -22.28 5.28
C THR A 297 2.18 -21.40 4.42
N CYS A 298 2.49 -21.28 3.12
CA CYS A 298 1.66 -20.54 2.18
C CYS A 298 0.29 -21.22 1.96
N LEU A 299 0.28 -22.55 1.81
CA LEU A 299 -0.93 -23.34 1.63
C LEU A 299 -1.88 -23.17 2.82
N ALA A 300 -1.36 -23.24 4.04
CA ALA A 300 -2.14 -22.99 5.25
C ALA A 300 -2.78 -21.60 5.25
N SER A 301 -2.10 -20.59 4.69
CA SER A 301 -2.60 -19.22 4.61
C SER A 301 -3.74 -19.06 3.58
N VAL A 302 -3.73 -19.86 2.50
CA VAL A 302 -4.78 -19.85 1.46
C VAL A 302 -5.86 -20.92 1.67
N ALA A 303 -5.74 -21.77 2.70
CA ALA A 303 -6.61 -22.92 2.94
C ALA A 303 -8.10 -22.59 2.96
N ARG A 304 -8.48 -21.41 3.48
CA ARG A 304 -9.87 -20.94 3.48
C ARG A 304 -10.45 -20.84 2.06
N GLN A 305 -9.66 -20.44 1.07
CA GLN A 305 -10.10 -20.33 -0.31
C GLN A 305 -10.19 -21.68 -1.01
N ILE A 306 -9.44 -22.69 -0.55
CA ILE A 306 -9.53 -24.07 -1.05
C ILE A 306 -10.89 -24.68 -0.69
N VAL A 307 -11.33 -24.50 0.56
CA VAL A 307 -12.58 -25.11 1.05
C VAL A 307 -13.83 -24.32 0.67
N ARG A 308 -13.69 -23.02 0.36
CA ARG A 308 -14.82 -22.16 0.02
C ARG A 308 -15.28 -22.41 -1.42
N GLN A 309 -16.51 -22.86 -1.57
CA GLN A 309 -17.11 -22.98 -2.89
C GLN A 309 -17.48 -21.60 -3.43
N THR A 310 -16.95 -21.27 -4.61
CA THR A 310 -17.30 -20.06 -5.37
C THR A 310 -17.59 -20.47 -6.82
N PRO A 311 -18.47 -19.75 -7.55
CA PRO A 311 -18.69 -20.01 -8.97
C PRO A 311 -17.41 -19.99 -9.80
N GLU A 312 -16.50 -19.07 -9.47
CA GLU A 312 -15.24 -18.84 -10.18
C GLU A 312 -14.18 -19.92 -9.88
N PHE A 313 -14.26 -20.55 -8.71
CA PHE A 313 -13.33 -21.61 -8.29
C PHE A 313 -14.07 -22.78 -7.62
N SER A 314 -14.85 -23.51 -8.43
CA SER A 314 -15.64 -24.65 -7.98
C SER A 314 -14.81 -25.89 -7.65
N GLN A 315 -13.64 -26.03 -8.28
CA GLN A 315 -12.75 -27.18 -8.13
C GLN A 315 -11.94 -27.15 -6.82
N GLY A 316 -11.93 -26.06 -6.06
CA GLY A 316 -11.07 -25.93 -4.87
C GLY A 316 -11.19 -27.08 -3.87
N GLN A 317 -12.42 -27.55 -3.62
CA GLN A 317 -12.68 -28.61 -2.64
C GLN A 317 -12.11 -29.98 -3.06
N THR A 318 -11.90 -30.21 -4.36
CA THR A 318 -11.35 -31.49 -4.85
C THR A 318 -9.89 -31.66 -4.44
N TYR A 319 -9.17 -30.57 -4.16
CA TYR A 319 -7.79 -30.61 -3.67
C TYR A 319 -7.67 -31.05 -2.21
N VAL A 320 -8.72 -30.92 -1.39
CA VAL A 320 -8.62 -31.10 0.06
C VAL A 320 -8.16 -32.51 0.45
N LEU A 321 -8.81 -33.55 -0.08
CA LEU A 321 -8.48 -34.93 0.27
C LEU A 321 -7.09 -35.34 -0.27
N PRO A 322 -6.72 -35.10 -1.55
CA PRO A 322 -5.38 -35.35 -2.04
C PRO A 322 -4.29 -34.64 -1.23
N LEU A 323 -4.50 -33.37 -0.86
CA LEU A 323 -3.56 -32.61 -0.06
C LEU A 323 -3.37 -33.23 1.33
N LEU A 324 -4.47 -33.56 2.03
CA LEU A 324 -4.39 -34.16 3.35
C LEU A 324 -3.67 -35.51 3.33
N MET A 325 -3.95 -36.35 2.33
CA MET A 325 -3.28 -37.64 2.16
C MET A 325 -1.80 -37.48 1.86
N ALA A 326 -1.42 -36.47 1.06
CA ALA A 326 -0.04 -36.25 0.66
C ALA A 326 0.87 -35.68 1.76
N VAL A 327 0.28 -35.10 2.83
CA VAL A 327 1.04 -34.59 3.98
C VAL A 327 1.22 -35.66 5.08
N LEU A 328 0.54 -36.81 4.97
CA LEU A 328 0.76 -37.93 5.88
C LEU A 328 2.11 -38.61 5.57
N PRO A 329 2.89 -39.03 6.59
CA PRO A 329 4.18 -39.71 6.42
C PRO A 329 4.13 -41.03 5.67
#